data_AF-A0A1H3B2V4-F1
#
_entry.id   AF-A0A1H3B2V4-F1
#
_cell.length_a   1.000
_cell.length_b   1.000
_cell.length_c   1.000
_cell.angle_alpha   90.00
_cell.angle_beta   90.00
_cell.angle_gamma   90.00
#
_symmetry.space_group_name_H-M   'P 1'
#
loop_
_entity.id
_entity.type
_entity.pdbx_description
1 polymer ?
#
loop_
_entity_poly.entity_id
_entity_poly.type
_entity_poly.pdbx_seq_one_letter_code
_entity_poly.pdbx_strand_id
1 'polypeptide(L)'
;MPNAWSHILFGHIALKHADLPIPQDPRAFQLGCQGPDFLLYHNFWPWKFGKTVNNLGNEIHKRHCGPFLTDLIQAAGSHPDLEEYVSGFLTHHILDRHAHPYIVYRSGEGKHKHQQLEVYIDTLLAERLENIRTWKTPVVPRIDIGPRLPDHWSKIMHDIARKHFPSETAQIRPEDWNTAYNDMKKALGFFYDPSGIKLALTFGYIYPFRYRPLHDGVDYLNEQEREWLHPAVPTERHRERFMDLWDNALTETTHLLRLTYSYWKSDTSLEELSEQIGNISYDIGKPAQLNLQAQVAEPIV
;
A
#
# COMPACT_ATOMS: atom_id res chain seq x y z
N MET A 1 -0.65 -3.73 -4.73
CA MET A 1 -1.23 -2.79 -3.78
C MET A 1 -2.65 -2.46 -4.21
N PRO A 2 -3.73 -2.82 -3.47
CA PRO A 2 -4.98 -2.05 -3.57
C PRO A 2 -4.65 -0.57 -3.78
N ASN A 3 -5.32 0.11 -4.69
CA ASN A 3 -4.86 1.44 -5.08
C ASN A 3 -5.14 2.43 -3.92
N ALA A 4 -4.88 3.71 -4.15
CA ALA A 4 -4.78 4.69 -3.08
C ALA A 4 -6.02 4.82 -2.16
N TRP A 5 -7.23 4.52 -2.65
CA TRP A 5 -8.46 4.67 -1.87
C TRP A 5 -8.64 3.58 -0.82
N SER A 6 -8.42 2.30 -1.15
CA SER A 6 -8.64 1.21 -0.20
C SER A 6 -7.82 1.40 1.06
N HIS A 7 -6.54 1.76 0.92
CA HIS A 7 -5.68 2.00 2.07
C HIS A 7 -6.06 3.23 2.90
N ILE A 8 -6.48 4.33 2.25
CA ILE A 8 -6.95 5.53 2.97
C ILE A 8 -8.17 5.17 3.81
N LEU A 9 -9.14 4.48 3.21
CA LEU A 9 -10.38 4.07 3.89
C LEU A 9 -10.08 3.10 5.04
N PHE A 10 -9.24 2.10 4.79
CA PHE A 10 -8.81 1.13 5.78
C PHE A 10 -8.14 1.81 6.97
N GLY A 11 -7.19 2.71 6.73
CA GLY A 11 -6.48 3.44 7.79
C GLY A 11 -7.42 4.24 8.68
N HIS A 12 -8.39 4.96 8.11
CA HIS A 12 -9.38 5.73 8.89
C HIS A 12 -10.28 4.83 9.73
N ILE A 13 -10.73 3.71 9.16
CA ILE A 13 -11.55 2.73 9.87
C ILE A 13 -10.73 2.08 11.00
N ALA A 14 -9.46 1.76 10.77
CA ALA A 14 -8.56 1.20 11.76
C ALA A 14 -8.31 2.16 12.94
N LEU A 15 -8.07 3.45 12.70
CA LEU A 15 -7.93 4.45 13.78
C LEU A 15 -9.21 4.53 14.64
N LYS A 16 -10.39 4.54 14.00
CA LYS A 16 -11.68 4.54 14.70
C LYS A 16 -11.89 3.28 15.52
N HIS A 17 -11.62 2.10 14.97
CA HIS A 17 -11.73 0.81 15.68
C HIS A 17 -10.75 0.69 16.83
N ALA A 18 -9.56 1.28 16.70
CA ALA A 18 -8.56 1.33 17.76
C ALA A 18 -8.90 2.32 18.88
N ASP A 19 -9.91 3.17 18.71
CA ASP A 19 -10.22 4.31 19.60
C ASP A 19 -9.03 5.26 19.76
N LEU A 20 -8.34 5.52 18.63
CA LEU A 20 -7.19 6.41 18.56
C LEU A 20 -7.57 7.77 17.96
N PRO A 21 -6.82 8.84 18.27
CA PRO A 21 -7.08 10.17 17.74
C PRO A 21 -7.06 10.18 16.21
N ILE A 22 -8.09 10.82 15.63
CA ILE A 22 -8.11 11.11 14.19
C ILE A 22 -7.37 12.44 13.97
N PRO A 23 -6.33 12.49 13.12
CA PRO A 23 -5.61 13.72 12.82
C PRO A 23 -6.53 14.83 12.34
N GLN A 24 -6.29 16.06 12.79
CA GLN A 24 -7.00 17.25 12.29
C GLN A 24 -6.69 17.49 10.80
N ASP A 25 -5.42 17.33 10.44
CA ASP A 25 -4.98 17.28 9.04
C ASP A 25 -4.53 15.86 8.71
N PRO A 26 -5.37 15.05 8.06
CA PRO A 26 -5.06 13.64 7.86
C PRO A 26 -4.11 13.38 6.69
N ARG A 27 -3.55 14.41 6.03
CA ARG A 27 -2.77 14.21 4.79
C ARG A 27 -1.47 13.45 5.02
N ALA A 28 -0.79 13.69 6.16
CA ALA A 28 0.40 12.93 6.55
C ALA A 28 0.07 11.45 6.77
N PHE A 29 -0.98 11.18 7.55
CA PHE A 29 -1.50 9.83 7.76
C PHE A 29 -1.91 9.14 6.45
N GLN A 30 -2.67 9.82 5.59
CA GLN A 30 -3.17 9.28 4.32
C GLN A 30 -2.06 9.02 3.30
N LEU A 31 -1.01 9.85 3.29
CA LEU A 31 0.23 9.58 2.57
C LEU A 31 0.92 8.34 3.15
N GLY A 32 0.95 8.22 4.48
CA GLY A 32 1.41 7.03 5.19
C GLY A 32 0.67 5.77 4.77
N CYS A 33 -0.65 5.83 4.58
CA CYS A 33 -1.46 4.72 4.08
C CYS A 33 -1.05 4.25 2.68
N GLN A 34 -0.24 5.01 1.93
CA GLN A 34 0.34 4.54 0.67
C GLN A 34 1.62 3.72 0.89
N GLY A 35 2.11 3.62 2.13
CA GLY A 35 3.32 2.91 2.47
C GLY A 35 4.52 3.31 1.60
N PRO A 36 5.33 2.35 1.12
CA PRO A 36 6.46 2.62 0.25
C PRO A 36 6.06 2.80 -1.23
N ASP A 37 4.78 2.81 -1.60
CA ASP A 37 4.35 2.77 -3.00
C ASP A 37 4.73 3.96 -3.84
N PHE A 38 4.90 5.13 -3.23
CA PHE A 38 5.36 6.30 -3.97
C PHE A 38 6.70 6.03 -4.67
N LEU A 39 7.55 5.12 -4.14
CA LEU A 39 8.78 4.67 -4.77
C LEU A 39 8.54 3.96 -6.12
N LEU A 40 7.41 3.26 -6.27
CA LEU A 40 7.04 2.56 -7.49
C LEU A 40 6.68 3.53 -8.63
N TYR A 41 6.31 4.77 -8.31
CA TYR A 41 6.00 5.83 -9.28
C TYR A 41 7.24 6.62 -9.74
N HIS A 42 8.43 6.36 -9.16
CA HIS A 42 9.64 7.08 -9.55
C HIS A 42 9.90 6.94 -11.05
N ASN A 43 9.97 8.09 -11.74
CA ASN A 43 10.16 8.14 -13.19
C ASN A 43 9.09 7.34 -13.98
N PHE A 44 7.81 7.37 -13.57
CA PHE A 44 6.72 6.60 -14.20
C PHE A 44 6.51 6.85 -15.71
N TRP A 45 7.05 7.94 -16.25
CA TRP A 45 6.94 8.24 -17.68
C TRP A 45 7.75 7.24 -18.53
N PRO A 46 7.18 6.68 -19.62
CA PRO A 46 7.85 5.64 -20.42
C PRO A 46 9.22 6.04 -21.01
N TRP A 47 9.48 7.32 -21.19
CA TRP A 47 10.75 7.85 -21.75
C TRP A 47 11.81 8.15 -20.69
N LYS A 48 11.49 8.08 -19.40
CA LYS A 48 12.47 8.24 -18.33
C LYS A 48 13.10 6.89 -17.98
N PHE A 49 14.41 6.90 -17.81
CA PHE A 49 15.19 5.73 -17.40
C PHE A 49 15.52 5.78 -15.91
N GLY A 50 15.90 4.64 -15.32
CA GLY A 50 16.26 4.53 -13.90
C GLY A 50 15.17 3.86 -13.06
N LYS A 51 15.29 2.53 -12.92
CA LYS A 51 14.37 1.70 -12.13
C LYS A 51 14.84 1.46 -10.70
N THR A 52 15.95 2.04 -10.28
CA THR A 52 16.59 1.75 -8.97
C THR A 52 15.65 2.03 -7.79
N VAL A 53 14.96 3.17 -7.80
CA VAL A 53 14.00 3.54 -6.74
C VAL A 53 12.77 2.64 -6.75
N ASN A 54 12.25 2.29 -7.95
CA ASN A 54 11.16 1.34 -8.09
C ASN A 54 11.58 -0.06 -7.57
N ASN A 55 12.83 -0.47 -7.83
CA ASN A 55 13.39 -1.72 -7.30
C ASN A 55 13.44 -1.71 -5.77
N LEU A 56 13.88 -0.61 -5.15
CA LEU A 56 13.82 -0.47 -3.69
C LEU A 56 12.38 -0.64 -3.18
N GLY A 57 11.41 0.02 -3.82
CA GLY A 57 10.00 -0.16 -3.49
C GLY A 57 9.59 -1.64 -3.53
N ASN A 58 9.87 -2.35 -4.62
CA ASN A 58 9.56 -3.79 -4.74
C ASN A 58 10.24 -4.64 -3.66
N GLU A 59 11.48 -4.32 -3.28
CA GLU A 59 12.21 -5.09 -2.27
C GLU A 59 11.66 -4.85 -0.85
N ILE A 60 11.17 -3.66 -0.52
CA ILE A 60 10.49 -3.38 0.76
C ILE A 60 9.23 -4.25 0.91
N HIS A 61 8.52 -4.55 -0.18
CA HIS A 61 7.35 -5.43 -0.17
C HIS A 61 7.66 -6.91 0.05
N LYS A 62 8.93 -7.32 -0.16
CA LYS A 62 9.34 -8.73 -0.20
C LYS A 62 10.24 -9.13 0.95
N ARG A 63 11.19 -8.29 1.32
CA ARG A 63 12.25 -8.59 2.30
C ARG A 63 12.26 -7.54 3.40
N HIS A 64 12.71 -7.95 4.58
CA HIS A 64 12.86 -7.06 5.75
C HIS A 64 11.61 -6.22 6.06
N CYS A 65 10.42 -6.70 5.72
CA CYS A 65 9.16 -5.99 5.82
C CYS A 65 8.87 -5.51 7.25
N GLY A 66 8.90 -6.43 8.20
CA GLY A 66 8.73 -6.13 9.63
C GLY A 66 9.88 -5.32 10.22
N PRO A 67 11.16 -5.72 10.01
CA PRO A 67 12.31 -4.96 10.48
C PRO A 67 12.36 -3.51 9.98
N PHE A 68 12.02 -3.26 8.71
CA PHE A 68 11.94 -1.92 8.14
C PHE A 68 10.86 -1.08 8.81
N LEU A 69 9.66 -1.64 8.98
CA LEU A 69 8.54 -0.98 9.67
C LEU A 69 8.84 -0.73 11.16
N THR A 70 9.48 -1.68 11.83
CA THR A 70 9.88 -1.54 13.25
C THR A 70 10.84 -0.37 13.43
N ASP A 71 11.84 -0.23 12.55
CA ASP A 71 12.78 0.90 12.61
C ASP A 71 12.09 2.24 12.29
N LEU A 72 11.08 2.27 11.41
CA LEU A 72 10.27 3.46 11.17
C LEU A 72 9.46 3.87 12.41
N ILE A 73 8.84 2.90 13.08
CA ILE A 73 8.12 3.12 14.34
C ILE A 73 9.06 3.63 15.44
N GLN A 74 10.26 3.04 15.54
CA GLN A 74 11.28 3.52 16.46
C GLN A 74 11.69 4.97 16.16
N ALA A 75 11.90 5.32 14.89
CA ALA A 75 12.29 6.67 14.48
C ALA A 75 11.19 7.71 14.77
N ALA A 76 9.92 7.36 14.59
CA ALA A 76 8.77 8.20 14.91
C ALA A 76 8.67 8.54 16.40
N GLY A 77 9.07 7.62 17.29
CA GLY A 77 9.12 7.90 18.74
C GLY A 77 10.10 9.02 19.12
N SER A 78 11.05 9.37 18.24
CA SER A 78 11.95 10.52 18.42
C SER A 78 11.54 11.75 17.59
N HIS A 79 10.55 11.60 16.70
CA HIS A 79 10.11 12.62 15.75
C HIS A 79 8.57 12.59 15.67
N PRO A 80 7.86 13.26 16.60
CA PRO A 80 6.41 13.16 16.71
C PRO A 80 5.65 13.56 15.45
N ASP A 81 6.22 14.42 14.61
CA ASP A 81 5.62 14.81 13.33
C ASP A 81 5.55 13.66 12.32
N LEU A 82 6.33 12.59 12.52
CA LEU A 82 6.34 11.38 11.69
C LEU A 82 5.32 10.32 12.16
N GLU A 83 4.78 10.43 13.37
CA GLU A 83 3.88 9.42 13.99
C GLU A 83 2.64 9.14 13.12
N GLU A 84 2.01 10.19 12.59
CA GLU A 84 0.84 10.03 11.72
C GLU A 84 1.19 9.30 10.43
N TYR A 85 2.28 9.69 9.77
CA TYR A 85 2.76 9.03 8.56
C TYR A 85 3.10 7.56 8.82
N VAL A 86 3.80 7.25 9.91
CA VAL A 86 4.18 5.87 10.25
C VAL A 86 2.99 5.04 10.69
N SER A 87 2.00 5.62 11.37
CA SER A 87 0.73 4.96 11.68
C SER A 87 0.01 4.54 10.39
N GLY A 88 -0.03 5.42 9.39
CA GLY A 88 -0.56 5.10 8.07
C GLY A 88 0.24 3.98 7.40
N PHE A 89 1.57 4.04 7.46
CA PHE A 89 2.47 3.03 6.87
C PHE A 89 2.24 1.64 7.48
N LEU A 90 2.04 1.56 8.80
CA LEU A 90 1.64 0.33 9.48
C LEU A 90 0.32 -0.21 8.90
N THR A 91 -0.73 0.62 8.78
CA THR A 91 -2.02 0.16 8.23
C THR A 91 -1.90 -0.39 6.81
N HIS A 92 -0.99 0.18 6.02
CA HIS A 92 -0.71 -0.27 4.66
C HIS A 92 -0.10 -1.67 4.64
N HIS A 93 0.99 -1.88 5.42
CA HIS A 93 1.64 -3.20 5.51
C HIS A 93 0.68 -4.31 5.92
N ILE A 94 -0.18 -4.04 6.92
CA ILE A 94 -1.12 -5.03 7.40
C ILE A 94 -2.23 -5.30 6.37
N LEU A 95 -2.77 -4.28 5.69
CA LEU A 95 -3.78 -4.56 4.66
C LEU A 95 -3.20 -5.41 3.53
N ASP A 96 -2.02 -5.07 3.03
CA ASP A 96 -1.42 -5.79 1.90
C ASP A 96 -1.14 -7.25 2.21
N ARG A 97 -0.53 -7.52 3.37
CA ARG A 97 -0.15 -8.90 3.72
C ARG A 97 -1.36 -9.85 3.85
N HIS A 98 -2.56 -9.30 4.07
CA HIS A 98 -3.82 -10.07 4.08
C HIS A 98 -4.48 -10.12 2.70
N ALA A 99 -4.50 -9.00 1.97
CA ALA A 99 -5.25 -8.86 0.72
C ALA A 99 -4.49 -9.34 -0.53
N HIS A 100 -3.17 -9.18 -0.56
CA HIS A 100 -2.37 -9.51 -1.74
C HIS A 100 -2.39 -10.97 -2.15
N PRO A 101 -2.39 -11.98 -1.26
CA PRO A 101 -2.52 -13.36 -1.70
C PRO A 101 -3.72 -13.56 -2.64
N TYR A 102 -4.87 -12.96 -2.30
CA TYR A 102 -6.06 -12.97 -3.16
C TYR A 102 -5.84 -12.19 -4.46
N ILE A 103 -5.32 -10.95 -4.37
CA ILE A 103 -5.12 -10.08 -5.54
C ILE A 103 -4.14 -10.73 -6.53
N VAL A 104 -2.99 -11.20 -6.06
CA VAL A 104 -1.96 -11.87 -6.87
C VAL A 104 -2.54 -13.11 -7.56
N TYR A 105 -3.30 -13.93 -6.82
CA TYR A 105 -3.95 -15.10 -7.40
C TYR A 105 -4.96 -14.72 -8.49
N ARG A 106 -5.77 -13.67 -8.27
CA ARG A 106 -6.85 -13.23 -9.16
C ARG A 106 -6.40 -12.30 -10.29
N SER A 107 -5.22 -11.72 -10.23
CA SER A 107 -4.64 -10.95 -11.33
C SER A 107 -3.78 -11.82 -12.23
N GLY A 108 -3.09 -12.80 -11.64
CA GLY A 108 -2.04 -13.60 -12.26
C GLY A 108 -0.95 -12.77 -12.93
N GLU A 109 -0.26 -13.39 -13.88
CA GLU A 109 0.79 -12.73 -14.64
C GLU A 109 0.22 -11.87 -15.77
N GLY A 110 0.76 -10.67 -15.93
CA GLY A 110 0.41 -9.81 -17.03
C GLY A 110 0.78 -8.37 -16.78
N LYS A 111 1.10 -7.65 -17.87
CA LYS A 111 1.41 -6.24 -17.79
C LYS A 111 0.17 -5.47 -17.30
N HIS A 112 0.28 -4.87 -16.12
CA HIS A 112 -0.74 -4.01 -15.49
C HIS A 112 -2.03 -4.70 -15.03
N LYS A 113 -2.13 -6.04 -15.11
CA LYS A 113 -3.31 -6.78 -14.61
C LYS A 113 -3.50 -6.61 -13.11
N HIS A 114 -2.40 -6.73 -12.36
CA HIS A 114 -2.34 -6.51 -10.93
C HIS A 114 -2.92 -5.13 -10.56
N GLN A 115 -2.38 -4.08 -11.17
CA GLN A 115 -2.84 -2.70 -10.96
C GLN A 115 -4.31 -2.49 -11.38
N GLN A 116 -4.76 -3.16 -12.45
CA GLN A 116 -6.15 -3.07 -12.91
C GLN A 116 -7.13 -3.65 -11.88
N LEU A 117 -6.83 -4.84 -11.34
CA LEU A 117 -7.66 -5.45 -10.31
C LEU A 117 -7.72 -4.57 -9.05
N GLU A 118 -6.63 -3.91 -8.72
CA GLU A 118 -6.53 -3.03 -7.55
C GLU A 118 -7.34 -1.75 -7.71
N VAL A 119 -7.32 -1.14 -8.90
CA VAL A 119 -8.22 -0.03 -9.25
C VAL A 119 -9.69 -0.45 -9.16
N TYR A 120 -10.00 -1.70 -9.50
CA TYR A 120 -11.37 -2.20 -9.43
C TYR A 120 -11.85 -2.39 -8.01
N ILE A 121 -11.03 -3.06 -7.19
CA ILE A 121 -11.30 -3.26 -5.76
C ILE A 121 -11.46 -1.90 -5.08
N ASP A 122 -10.55 -0.94 -5.33
CA ASP A 122 -10.67 0.42 -4.82
C ASP A 122 -12.00 1.09 -5.15
N THR A 123 -12.43 0.97 -6.40
CA THR A 123 -13.69 1.57 -6.86
C THR A 123 -14.86 0.98 -6.10
N LEU A 124 -14.91 -0.35 -5.98
CA LEU A 124 -16.00 -1.06 -5.31
C LEU A 124 -16.02 -0.76 -3.81
N LEU A 125 -14.87 -0.77 -3.14
CA LEU A 125 -14.79 -0.51 -1.71
C LEU A 125 -15.08 0.95 -1.37
N ALA A 126 -14.58 1.90 -2.16
CA ALA A 126 -14.85 3.32 -1.94
C ALA A 126 -16.33 3.67 -2.12
N GLU A 127 -16.99 3.07 -3.10
CA GLU A 127 -18.43 3.24 -3.29
C GLU A 127 -19.23 2.54 -2.17
N ARG A 128 -18.85 1.32 -1.79
CA ARG A 128 -19.53 0.54 -0.73
C ARG A 128 -19.42 1.17 0.66
N LEU A 129 -18.22 1.60 1.06
CA LEU A 129 -17.93 2.00 2.44
C LEU A 129 -18.26 3.47 2.71
N GLU A 130 -18.02 4.36 1.75
CA GLU A 130 -18.14 5.82 1.95
C GLU A 130 -18.92 6.52 0.80
N ASN A 131 -19.55 5.77 -0.11
CA ASN A 131 -20.27 6.31 -1.27
C ASN A 131 -19.40 7.24 -2.15
N ILE A 132 -18.09 6.96 -2.20
CA ILE A 132 -17.12 7.73 -2.98
C ILE A 132 -17.04 7.17 -4.40
N ARG A 133 -17.36 8.01 -5.37
CA ARG A 133 -17.14 7.71 -6.79
C ARG A 133 -15.71 8.08 -7.16
N THR A 134 -14.80 7.10 -7.15
CA THR A 134 -13.36 7.28 -7.41
C THR A 134 -13.07 7.92 -8.77
N TRP A 135 -13.88 7.64 -9.78
CA TRP A 135 -13.77 8.24 -11.13
C TRP A 135 -14.24 9.70 -11.20
N LYS A 136 -14.81 10.26 -10.12
CA LYS A 136 -15.21 11.67 -9.99
C LYS A 136 -14.53 12.39 -8.83
N THR A 137 -13.67 11.69 -8.09
CA THR A 137 -13.04 12.20 -6.87
C THR A 137 -11.52 12.00 -7.00
N PRO A 138 -10.74 13.08 -7.20
CA PRO A 138 -9.30 12.94 -7.30
C PRO A 138 -8.70 12.57 -5.94
N VAL A 139 -7.74 11.64 -5.93
CA VAL A 139 -7.06 11.21 -4.70
C VAL A 139 -5.90 12.12 -4.30
N VAL A 140 -5.27 12.83 -5.25
CA VAL A 140 -4.09 13.66 -4.96
C VAL A 140 -4.30 14.65 -3.79
N PRO A 141 -5.43 15.37 -3.66
CA PRO A 141 -5.67 16.27 -2.52
C PRO A 141 -5.67 15.57 -1.15
N ARG A 142 -5.86 14.25 -1.09
CA ARG A 142 -5.87 13.44 0.13
C ARG A 142 -4.46 13.17 0.66
N ILE A 143 -3.47 13.09 -0.23
CA ILE A 143 -2.09 12.68 0.10
C ILE A 143 -1.07 13.81 -0.12
N ASP A 144 -1.51 15.00 -0.55
CA ASP A 144 -0.63 16.13 -0.82
C ASP A 144 -0.31 16.93 0.46
N ILE A 145 0.81 16.59 1.09
CA ILE A 145 1.37 17.31 2.24
C ILE A 145 2.21 18.54 1.85
N GLY A 146 2.33 18.87 0.55
CA GLY A 146 3.09 20.01 0.07
C GLY A 146 4.00 19.70 -1.13
N PRO A 147 4.84 20.65 -1.57
CA PRO A 147 5.69 20.47 -2.75
C PRO A 147 6.83 19.45 -2.56
N ARG A 148 7.17 19.12 -1.31
CA ARG A 148 8.20 18.16 -0.93
C ARG A 148 7.83 17.52 0.41
N LEU A 149 8.32 16.31 0.64
CA LEU A 149 8.37 15.70 1.97
C LEU A 149 9.29 16.55 2.88
N PRO A 150 9.02 16.61 4.19
CA PRO A 150 9.98 17.15 5.15
C PRO A 150 11.34 16.47 5.00
N ASP A 151 12.42 17.26 5.02
CA ASP A 151 13.75 16.75 4.67
C ASP A 151 14.26 15.68 5.63
N HIS A 152 13.90 15.78 6.91
CA HIS A 152 14.23 14.77 7.89
C HIS A 152 13.47 13.46 7.66
N TRP A 153 12.24 13.48 7.13
CA TRP A 153 11.50 12.25 6.79
C TRP A 153 12.22 11.48 5.69
N SER A 154 12.56 12.15 4.59
CA SER A 154 13.30 11.55 3.48
C SER A 154 14.66 11.00 3.95
N LYS A 155 15.35 11.72 4.84
CA LYS A 155 16.62 11.26 5.41
C LYS A 155 16.44 10.02 6.30
N ILE A 156 15.45 10.02 7.19
CA ILE A 156 15.14 8.89 8.08
C ILE A 156 14.81 7.65 7.25
N MET A 157 13.87 7.78 6.31
CA MET A 157 13.48 6.66 5.44
C MET A 157 14.66 6.14 4.61
N HIS A 158 15.49 7.04 4.08
CA HIS A 158 16.70 6.66 3.34
C HIS A 158 17.73 5.93 4.22
N ASP A 159 17.99 6.43 5.44
CA ASP A 159 18.94 5.82 6.36
C ASP A 159 18.47 4.41 6.81
N ILE A 160 17.17 4.24 7.08
CA ILE A 160 16.57 2.93 7.38
C ILE A 160 16.61 2.00 6.16
N ALA A 161 16.28 2.51 4.97
CA ALA A 161 16.38 1.75 3.74
C ALA A 161 17.82 1.29 3.48
N ARG A 162 18.83 2.12 3.77
CA ARG A 162 20.24 1.75 3.60
C ARG A 162 20.69 0.66 4.58
N LYS A 163 20.12 0.65 5.79
CA LYS A 163 20.36 -0.41 6.79
C LYS A 163 19.88 -1.78 6.31
N HIS A 164 18.69 -1.86 5.70
CA HIS A 164 18.06 -3.14 5.29
C HIS A 164 18.32 -3.54 3.83
N PHE A 165 18.57 -2.56 2.96
CA PHE A 165 18.70 -2.74 1.51
C PHE A 165 19.95 -2.02 0.96
N PRO A 166 21.17 -2.34 1.45
CA PRO A 166 22.38 -1.61 1.10
C PRO A 166 22.70 -1.68 -0.41
N SER A 167 22.40 -2.79 -1.07
CA SER A 167 22.58 -2.96 -2.52
C SER A 167 21.64 -2.07 -3.34
N GLU A 168 20.36 -2.05 -2.97
CA GLU A 168 19.31 -1.32 -3.67
C GLU A 168 19.43 0.19 -3.45
N THR A 169 19.95 0.59 -2.29
CA THR A 169 20.17 2.00 -1.93
C THR A 169 21.51 2.56 -2.38
N ALA A 170 22.42 1.73 -2.92
CA ALA A 170 23.79 2.15 -3.29
C ALA A 170 23.83 3.34 -4.26
N GLN A 171 22.80 3.51 -5.10
CA GLN A 171 22.69 4.59 -6.08
C GLN A 171 21.54 5.55 -5.79
N ILE A 172 20.81 5.36 -4.68
CA ILE A 172 19.66 6.19 -4.31
C ILE A 172 20.14 7.31 -3.39
N ARG A 173 19.63 8.51 -3.60
CA ARG A 173 19.89 9.68 -2.75
C ARG A 173 18.62 10.09 -2.01
N PRO A 174 18.72 10.83 -0.88
CA PRO A 174 17.54 11.35 -0.18
C PRO A 174 16.58 12.15 -1.08
N GLU A 175 17.10 12.85 -2.10
CA GLU A 175 16.28 13.64 -3.04
C GLU A 175 15.39 12.77 -3.96
N ASP A 176 15.77 11.50 -4.17
CA ASP A 176 15.00 10.58 -4.99
C ASP A 176 13.65 10.22 -4.34
N TRP A 177 13.58 10.24 -2.99
CA TRP A 177 12.33 10.05 -2.23
C TRP A 177 11.34 11.18 -2.53
N ASN A 178 11.82 12.42 -2.56
CA ASN A 178 11.03 13.59 -2.93
C ASN A 178 10.60 13.56 -4.41
N THR A 179 11.47 13.06 -5.28
CA THR A 179 11.15 12.86 -6.70
C THR A 179 10.05 11.82 -6.88
N ALA A 180 10.16 10.68 -6.19
CA ALA A 180 9.18 9.60 -6.19
C ALA A 180 7.81 10.07 -5.66
N TYR A 181 7.79 10.80 -4.54
CA TYR A 181 6.57 11.42 -4.00
C TYR A 181 5.88 12.34 -5.02
N ASN A 182 6.63 13.24 -5.65
CA ASN A 182 6.07 14.14 -6.65
C ASN A 182 5.62 13.42 -7.93
N ASP A 183 6.33 12.37 -8.33
CA ASP A 183 5.97 11.57 -9.49
C ASP A 183 4.70 10.73 -9.22
N MET A 184 4.49 10.23 -8.01
CA MET A 184 3.21 9.63 -7.59
C MET A 184 2.05 10.62 -7.75
N LYS A 185 2.19 11.87 -7.26
CA LYS A 185 1.15 12.90 -7.41
C LYS A 185 0.84 13.18 -8.88
N LYS A 186 1.86 13.29 -9.73
CA LYS A 186 1.69 13.48 -11.19
C LYS A 186 1.00 12.29 -11.83
N ALA A 187 1.39 11.06 -11.49
CA ALA A 187 0.81 9.84 -12.04
C ALA A 187 -0.66 9.70 -11.66
N LEU A 188 -1.01 9.83 -10.37
CA LEU A 188 -2.40 9.78 -9.90
C LEU A 188 -3.25 10.90 -10.51
N GLY A 189 -2.69 12.11 -10.64
CA GLY A 189 -3.35 13.22 -11.36
C GLY A 189 -3.51 12.96 -12.86
N PHE A 190 -2.58 12.25 -13.48
CA PHE A 190 -2.66 11.85 -14.89
C PHE A 190 -3.72 10.77 -15.10
N PHE A 191 -3.75 9.73 -14.26
CA PHE A 191 -4.72 8.63 -14.35
C PHE A 191 -6.15 9.03 -13.96
N TYR A 192 -6.30 10.13 -13.21
CA TYR A 192 -7.61 10.75 -13.00
C TYR A 192 -8.15 11.35 -14.31
N ASP A 193 -9.08 10.64 -14.94
CA ASP A 193 -9.64 10.99 -16.26
C ASP A 193 -11.17 10.84 -16.28
N PRO A 194 -11.91 11.73 -15.58
CA PRO A 194 -13.36 11.65 -15.47
C PRO A 194 -14.09 11.74 -16.82
N SER A 195 -13.52 12.45 -17.80
CA SER A 195 -14.11 12.63 -19.14
C SER A 195 -13.67 11.57 -20.16
N GLY A 196 -12.62 10.79 -19.90
CA GLY A 196 -12.08 9.82 -20.86
C GLY A 196 -11.17 10.43 -21.93
N ILE A 197 -10.87 11.73 -21.86
CA ILE A 197 -10.06 12.43 -22.86
C ILE A 197 -8.62 11.90 -22.83
N LYS A 198 -8.04 11.68 -21.65
CA LYS A 198 -6.66 11.18 -21.54
C LYS A 198 -6.58 9.73 -22.01
N LEU A 199 -7.62 8.93 -21.79
CA LEU A 199 -7.71 7.57 -22.33
C LEU A 199 -7.67 7.57 -23.86
N ALA A 200 -8.44 8.45 -24.49
CA ALA A 200 -8.44 8.60 -25.95
C ALA A 200 -7.07 9.06 -26.49
N LEU A 201 -6.48 10.09 -25.88
CA LEU A 201 -5.18 10.65 -26.30
C LEU A 201 -4.01 9.67 -26.12
N THR A 202 -4.13 8.73 -25.20
CA THR A 202 -3.11 7.70 -24.95
C THR A 202 -3.39 6.39 -25.68
N PHE A 203 -4.36 6.38 -26.61
CA PHE A 203 -4.79 5.19 -27.35
C PHE A 203 -5.09 3.98 -26.44
N GLY A 204 -5.69 4.24 -25.27
CA GLY A 204 -6.05 3.19 -24.31
C GLY A 204 -4.94 2.79 -23.33
N TYR A 205 -3.71 3.32 -23.43
CA TYR A 205 -2.60 2.90 -22.59
C TYR A 205 -2.87 3.05 -21.07
N ILE A 206 -3.60 4.09 -20.67
CA ILE A 206 -3.90 4.33 -19.25
C ILE A 206 -5.07 3.51 -18.71
N TYR A 207 -5.71 2.68 -19.54
CA TYR A 207 -6.92 1.93 -19.16
C TYR A 207 -6.78 1.13 -17.86
N PRO A 208 -5.67 0.41 -17.59
CA PRO A 208 -5.49 -0.34 -16.35
C PRO A 208 -5.48 0.54 -15.09
N PHE A 209 -5.02 1.79 -15.20
CA PHE A 209 -4.81 2.69 -14.05
C PHE A 209 -5.99 3.64 -13.80
N ARG A 210 -6.96 3.67 -14.72
CA ARG A 210 -8.06 4.64 -14.70
C ARG A 210 -9.26 4.09 -13.93
N TYR A 211 -9.63 4.80 -12.86
CA TYR A 211 -10.90 4.61 -12.15
C TYR A 211 -12.11 4.78 -13.06
N ARG A 212 -13.10 3.90 -12.93
CA ARG A 212 -14.34 3.89 -13.73
C ARG A 212 -15.46 3.18 -12.98
N PRO A 213 -16.74 3.48 -13.27
CA PRO A 213 -17.85 2.64 -12.81
C PRO A 213 -17.68 1.20 -13.29
N LEU A 214 -18.02 0.23 -12.44
CA LEU A 214 -17.94 -1.20 -12.75
C LEU A 214 -19.34 -1.82 -12.75
N HIS A 215 -19.76 -2.31 -13.92
CA HIS A 215 -21.07 -2.92 -14.13
C HIS A 215 -20.98 -4.15 -15.06
N ASP A 216 -19.82 -4.79 -15.11
CA ASP A 216 -19.56 -5.96 -15.96
C ASP A 216 -20.02 -7.30 -15.34
N GLY A 217 -20.48 -7.28 -14.09
CA GLY A 217 -20.99 -8.45 -13.38
C GLY A 217 -19.91 -9.42 -12.90
N VAL A 218 -18.63 -9.04 -12.99
CA VAL A 218 -17.51 -9.85 -12.51
C VAL A 218 -17.41 -9.75 -10.98
N ASP A 219 -17.22 -10.88 -10.33
CA ASP A 219 -17.10 -10.98 -8.87
C ASP A 219 -15.66 -10.68 -8.40
N TYR A 220 -15.28 -9.40 -8.44
CA TYR A 220 -13.92 -8.97 -8.05
C TYR A 220 -13.64 -9.13 -6.55
N LEU A 221 -14.68 -9.13 -5.70
CA LEU A 221 -14.55 -9.20 -4.24
C LEU A 221 -14.83 -10.60 -3.67
N ASN A 222 -15.02 -11.59 -4.55
CA ASN A 222 -15.34 -12.98 -4.19
C ASN A 222 -16.61 -13.12 -3.31
N GLU A 223 -17.65 -12.33 -3.59
CA GLU A 223 -18.94 -12.36 -2.87
C GLU A 223 -19.66 -13.71 -2.98
N GLN A 224 -19.35 -14.49 -4.02
CA GLN A 224 -19.90 -15.84 -4.21
C GLN A 224 -19.11 -16.92 -3.46
N GLU A 225 -18.09 -16.54 -2.66
CA GLU A 225 -17.26 -17.46 -1.86
C GLU A 225 -16.69 -18.62 -2.69
N ARG A 226 -16.25 -18.31 -3.91
CA ARG A 226 -15.61 -19.27 -4.79
C ARG A 226 -14.25 -19.63 -4.21
N GLU A 227 -13.87 -20.90 -4.40
CA GLU A 227 -12.55 -21.35 -3.99
C GLU A 227 -11.47 -20.53 -4.71
N TRP A 228 -10.40 -20.23 -3.99
CA TRP A 228 -9.16 -19.69 -4.52
C TRP A 228 -7.98 -20.30 -3.76
N LEU A 229 -6.80 -20.35 -4.38
CA LEU A 229 -5.60 -20.94 -3.79
C LEU A 229 -4.65 -19.84 -3.35
N HIS A 230 -3.91 -20.09 -2.27
CA HIS A 230 -2.79 -19.21 -1.94
C HIS A 230 -1.76 -19.25 -3.09
N PRO A 231 -1.35 -18.10 -3.65
CA PRO A 231 -0.61 -18.06 -4.91
C PRO A 231 0.75 -18.76 -4.81
N ALA A 232 1.38 -18.75 -3.63
CA ALA A 232 2.68 -19.38 -3.40
C ALA A 232 2.63 -20.73 -2.65
N VAL A 233 1.46 -21.15 -2.17
CA VAL A 233 1.28 -22.39 -1.38
C VAL A 233 0.01 -23.10 -1.88
N PRO A 234 0.07 -23.81 -3.02
CA PRO A 234 -1.13 -24.33 -3.70
C PRO A 234 -1.96 -25.34 -2.90
N THR A 235 -1.43 -25.84 -1.79
CA THR A 235 -2.15 -26.72 -0.85
C THR A 235 -3.09 -25.95 0.08
N GLU A 236 -2.88 -24.65 0.26
CA GLU A 236 -3.76 -23.77 1.04
C GLU A 236 -4.93 -23.30 0.16
N ARG A 237 -6.13 -23.67 0.58
CA ARG A 237 -7.40 -23.38 -0.10
C ARG A 237 -8.20 -22.39 0.73
N HIS A 238 -8.79 -21.43 0.04
CA HIS A 238 -9.51 -20.30 0.62
C HIS A 238 -10.87 -20.16 -0.04
N ARG A 239 -11.82 -19.57 0.69
CA ARG A 239 -13.15 -19.17 0.20
C ARG A 239 -13.54 -17.77 0.68
N GLU A 240 -12.65 -17.14 1.43
CA GLU A 240 -12.77 -15.81 2.01
C GLU A 240 -13.17 -14.81 0.92
N ARG A 241 -14.15 -13.98 1.26
CA ARG A 241 -14.49 -12.77 0.52
C ARG A 241 -13.40 -11.73 0.79
N PHE A 242 -13.28 -10.73 -0.07
CA PHE A 242 -12.34 -9.63 0.17
C PHE A 242 -12.61 -8.92 1.50
N MET A 243 -13.89 -8.79 1.89
CA MET A 243 -14.26 -8.20 3.18
C MET A 243 -13.84 -9.07 4.38
N ASP A 244 -13.76 -10.39 4.24
CA ASP A 244 -13.26 -11.24 5.33
C ASP A 244 -11.76 -11.00 5.55
N LEU A 245 -10.99 -10.86 4.45
CA LEU A 245 -9.58 -10.48 4.50
C LEU A 245 -9.39 -9.08 5.10
N TRP A 246 -10.26 -8.14 4.74
CA TRP A 246 -10.30 -6.79 5.31
C TRP A 246 -10.54 -6.81 6.82
N ASP A 247 -11.52 -7.57 7.30
CA ASP A 247 -11.87 -7.63 8.73
C ASP A 247 -10.77 -8.33 9.56
N ASN A 248 -10.13 -9.36 8.99
CA ASN A 248 -8.95 -9.99 9.60
C ASN A 248 -7.79 -8.99 9.71
N ALA A 249 -7.48 -8.26 8.63
CA ALA A 249 -6.47 -7.22 8.64
C ALA A 249 -6.82 -6.10 9.63
N LEU A 250 -8.09 -5.71 9.74
CA LEU A 250 -8.56 -4.66 10.65
C LEU A 250 -8.37 -5.05 12.12
N THR A 251 -8.65 -6.31 12.45
CA THR A 251 -8.45 -6.86 13.81
C THR A 251 -6.97 -6.78 14.21
N GLU A 252 -6.08 -7.24 13.34
CA GLU A 252 -4.64 -7.19 13.55
C GLU A 252 -4.10 -5.74 13.61
N THR A 253 -4.51 -4.90 12.66
CA THR A 253 -4.11 -3.48 12.60
C THR A 253 -4.54 -2.74 13.86
N THR A 254 -5.76 -3.00 14.36
CA THR A 254 -6.27 -2.39 15.58
C THR A 254 -5.39 -2.71 16.78
N HIS A 255 -4.97 -3.97 16.91
CA HIS A 255 -4.05 -4.39 17.97
C HIS A 255 -2.68 -3.71 17.83
N LEU A 256 -2.08 -3.75 16.64
CA LEU A 256 -0.74 -3.20 16.39
C LEU A 256 -0.68 -1.68 16.47
N LEU A 257 -1.74 -0.96 16.07
CA LEU A 257 -1.84 0.48 16.26
C LEU A 257 -1.84 0.83 17.75
N ARG A 258 -2.65 0.14 18.56
CA ARG A 258 -2.66 0.36 20.02
C ARG A 258 -1.29 0.10 20.63
N LEU A 259 -0.64 -1.01 20.25
CA LEU A 259 0.68 -1.36 20.73
C LEU A 259 1.75 -0.33 20.33
N THR A 260 1.66 0.19 19.10
CA THR A 260 2.53 1.25 18.58
C THR A 260 2.39 2.55 19.39
N TYR A 261 1.15 2.97 19.67
CA TYR A 261 0.89 4.15 20.50
C TYR A 261 1.34 3.96 21.95
N SER A 262 1.16 2.76 22.52
CA SER A 262 1.70 2.41 23.85
C SER A 262 3.23 2.47 23.87
N TYR A 263 3.89 1.97 22.82
CA TYR A 263 5.34 2.07 22.67
C TYR A 263 5.82 3.53 22.63
N TRP A 264 5.19 4.41 21.85
CA TRP A 264 5.55 5.83 21.82
C TRP A 264 5.31 6.55 23.16
N LYS A 265 4.35 6.08 23.96
CA LYS A 265 4.14 6.54 25.35
C LYS A 265 5.09 5.91 26.37
N SER A 266 6.00 5.03 25.94
CA SER A 266 6.92 4.27 26.79
C SER A 266 6.23 3.25 27.71
N ASP A 267 5.03 2.79 27.36
CA ASP A 267 4.26 1.80 28.12
C ASP A 267 4.57 0.34 27.69
N THR A 268 5.26 0.15 26.56
CA THR A 268 5.61 -1.16 25.98
C THR A 268 7.03 -1.12 25.38
N SER A 269 7.70 -2.27 25.25
CA SER A 269 9.02 -2.37 24.62
C SER A 269 8.96 -2.49 23.08
N LEU A 270 10.02 -2.06 22.40
CA LEU A 270 10.14 -2.23 20.94
C LEU A 270 10.23 -3.72 20.54
N GLU A 271 10.76 -4.56 21.43
CA GLU A 271 10.91 -6.01 21.22
C GLU A 271 9.54 -6.68 21.11
N GLU A 272 8.64 -6.43 22.06
CA GLU A 272 7.26 -6.96 22.04
C GLU A 272 6.52 -6.51 20.76
N LEU A 273 6.65 -5.23 20.40
CA LEU A 273 6.05 -4.70 19.18
C LEU A 273 6.61 -5.38 17.91
N SER A 274 7.93 -5.56 17.85
CA SER A 274 8.58 -6.18 16.68
C SER A 274 8.17 -7.64 16.50
N GLU A 275 8.03 -8.39 17.59
CA GLU A 275 7.53 -9.76 17.58
C GLU A 275 6.10 -9.85 17.04
N GLN A 276 5.21 -8.95 17.46
CA GLN A 276 3.82 -8.92 16.99
C GLN A 276 3.69 -8.48 15.53
N ILE A 277 4.52 -7.52 15.07
CA ILE A 277 4.54 -7.11 13.66
C ILE A 277 4.99 -8.28 12.79
N GLY A 278 6.06 -8.96 13.18
CA GLY A 278 6.65 -10.08 12.45
C GLY A 278 7.25 -9.65 11.10
N ASN A 279 8.10 -10.51 10.51
CA ASN A 279 8.69 -10.24 9.20
C ASN A 279 7.86 -10.88 8.07
N ILE A 280 6.66 -10.35 7.81
CA ILE A 280 5.71 -10.91 6.84
C ILE A 280 5.74 -10.10 5.54
N SER A 281 5.87 -10.78 4.39
CA SER A 281 5.85 -10.14 3.07
C SER A 281 4.49 -9.52 2.76
N TYR A 282 4.52 -8.33 2.17
CA TYR A 282 3.35 -7.63 1.67
C TYR A 282 2.72 -8.44 0.53
N ASP A 283 3.53 -8.94 -0.42
CA ASP A 283 3.07 -9.61 -1.64
C ASP A 283 2.42 -10.97 -1.37
N ILE A 284 2.97 -11.74 -0.43
CA ILE A 284 2.61 -13.17 -0.27
C ILE A 284 1.95 -13.46 1.09
N GLY A 285 1.94 -12.53 2.05
CA GLY A 285 1.29 -12.77 3.34
C GLY A 285 1.92 -13.89 4.18
N LYS A 286 3.18 -14.25 3.88
CA LYS A 286 3.95 -15.30 4.56
C LYS A 286 5.28 -14.74 5.08
N PRO A 287 5.97 -15.42 6.00
CA PRO A 287 7.28 -14.99 6.49
C PRO A 287 8.25 -14.73 5.34
N ALA A 288 8.79 -13.52 5.27
CA ALA A 288 9.63 -13.04 4.18
C ALA A 288 10.91 -13.89 4.01
N GLN A 289 11.39 -14.53 5.09
CA GLN A 289 12.57 -15.41 5.05
C GLN A 289 12.37 -16.66 4.21
N LEU A 290 11.12 -17.07 3.96
CA LEU A 290 10.81 -18.23 3.12
C LEU A 290 11.02 -17.94 1.63
N ASN A 291 11.14 -16.67 1.23
CA ASN A 291 11.34 -16.23 -0.16
C ASN A 291 10.37 -16.88 -1.17
N LEU A 292 9.14 -17.15 -0.73
CA LEU A 292 8.12 -17.81 -1.54
C LEU A 292 7.75 -16.94 -2.74
N GLN A 293 7.51 -17.58 -3.88
CA GLN A 293 7.07 -16.93 -5.11
C GLN A 293 5.70 -17.49 -5.52
N ALA A 294 4.89 -16.65 -6.17
CA ALA A 294 3.64 -17.08 -6.76
C ALA A 294 3.89 -18.14 -7.85
N GLN A 295 3.07 -19.19 -7.84
CA GLN A 295 3.17 -20.38 -8.69
C GLN A 295 1.83 -20.73 -9.33
N VAL A 296 0.71 -20.30 -8.74
CA VAL A 296 -0.65 -20.55 -9.24
C VAL A 296 -1.44 -19.26 -9.27
N ALA A 297 -2.32 -19.14 -10.27
CA ALA A 297 -3.22 -18.00 -10.45
C ALA A 297 -4.47 -18.41 -11.23
N GLU A 298 -5.58 -17.70 -11.00
CA GLU A 298 -6.81 -17.79 -11.78
C GLU A 298 -7.30 -16.36 -12.11
N PRO A 299 -6.78 -15.77 -13.21
CA PRO A 299 -7.01 -14.37 -13.52
C PRO A 299 -8.48 -14.03 -13.83
N ILE A 300 -8.98 -12.93 -13.27
CA ILE A 300 -10.29 -12.35 -13.55
C ILE A 300 -10.21 -10.97 -14.25
N VAL A 301 -8.99 -10.57 -14.62
CA VAL A 301 -8.64 -9.36 -15.38
C VAL A 301 -7.64 -9.65 -16.50
#